data_AF-A0A6I3S3Y9-F1
#
_entry.id   AF-A0A6I3S3Y9-F1
#
_cell.length_a   1.000
_cell.length_b   1.000
_cell.length_c   1.000
_cell.angle_alpha   90.00
_cell.angle_beta   90.00
_cell.angle_gamma   90.00
#
_symmetry.space_group_name_H-M   'P 1'
#
loop_
_entity.id
_entity.type
_entity.pdbx_description
1 polymer ?
#
loop_
_entity_poly.entity_id
_entity_poly.type
_entity_poly.pdbx_seq_one_letter_code
_entity_poly.pdbx_strand_id
1 'polypeptide(L)'
;MALTSTKQRQEIGNRLKEERERLGYSEIQIAQLLGIPIDAYIRFEEGLADPGIYRMPRLSSIGFDVLYIITEERHIPGLEEDLLLQKFRSLSLKGKVSVFNTIDALERLAPNLKRKIRSVKRSKTD
;
A
#
# COMPACT_ATOMS: atom_id res chain seq x y z
N MET A 1 20.48 -18.77 10.70
CA MET A 1 19.27 -18.21 11.31
C MET A 1 18.26 -17.94 10.21
N ALA A 2 17.25 -18.81 10.03
CA ALA A 2 16.09 -18.43 9.24
C ALA A 2 15.21 -17.54 10.14
N LEU A 3 15.29 -16.23 9.95
CA LEU A 3 14.60 -15.23 10.80
C LEU A 3 13.08 -15.17 10.56
N THR A 4 12.55 -16.03 9.68
CA THR A 4 11.15 -16.01 9.22
C THR A 4 10.56 -17.38 9.50
N SER A 5 9.48 -17.42 10.29
CA SER A 5 8.77 -18.68 10.57
C SER A 5 8.20 -19.27 9.27
N THR A 6 8.06 -20.59 9.19
CA THR A 6 7.41 -21.27 8.05
C THR A 6 6.03 -20.67 7.74
N LYS A 7 5.29 -20.30 8.80
CA LYS A 7 3.99 -19.62 8.70
C LYS A 7 4.11 -18.28 7.98
N GLN A 8 5.06 -17.44 8.36
CA GLN A 8 5.27 -16.12 7.75
C GLN A 8 5.69 -16.23 6.28
N ARG A 9 6.47 -17.25 5.90
CA ARG A 9 6.79 -17.50 4.49
C ARG A 9 5.56 -17.87 3.67
N GLN A 10 4.70 -18.73 4.24
CA GLN A 10 3.43 -19.11 3.61
C GLN A 10 2.51 -17.90 3.44
N GLU A 11 2.42 -17.02 4.44
CA GLU A 11 1.63 -15.79 4.36
C GLU A 11 2.13 -14.84 3.26
N ILE A 12 3.45 -14.66 3.14
CA ILE A 12 4.03 -13.87 2.04
C ILE A 12 3.72 -14.50 0.68
N GLY A 13 3.86 -15.82 0.56
CA GLY A 13 3.52 -16.56 -0.67
C GLY A 13 2.04 -16.42 -1.05
N ASN A 14 1.14 -16.49 -0.06
CA ASN A 14 -0.29 -16.27 -0.26
C ASN A 14 -0.57 -14.84 -0.75
N ARG A 15 0.10 -13.82 -0.20
CA ARG A 15 -0.07 -12.43 -0.68
C ARG A 15 0.45 -12.23 -2.09
N LEU A 16 1.55 -12.90 -2.47
CA LEU A 16 2.03 -12.92 -3.85
C LEU A 16 0.97 -13.52 -4.79
N LYS A 17 0.35 -14.63 -4.38
CA LYS A 17 -0.75 -15.26 -5.11
C LYS A 17 -1.97 -14.35 -5.24
N GLU A 18 -2.38 -13.70 -4.15
CA GLU A 18 -3.50 -12.75 -4.17
C GLU A 18 -3.26 -11.60 -5.17
N GLU A 19 -2.04 -11.05 -5.21
CA GLU A 19 -1.70 -9.99 -6.15
C GLU A 19 -1.70 -10.48 -7.59
N ARG A 20 -1.19 -11.70 -7.85
CA ARG A 20 -1.26 -12.31 -9.16
C ARG A 20 -2.71 -12.46 -9.62
N GLU A 21 -3.57 -13.00 -8.77
CA GLU A 21 -4.99 -13.24 -9.06
C GLU A 21 -5.75 -11.92 -9.23
N ARG A 22 -5.47 -10.90 -8.41
CA ARG A 22 -6.03 -9.54 -8.53
C ARG A 22 -5.75 -8.93 -9.91
N LEU A 23 -4.56 -9.19 -10.46
CA LEU A 23 -4.15 -8.70 -11.77
C LEU A 23 -4.60 -9.62 -12.94
N GLY A 24 -5.22 -10.77 -12.64
CA GLY A 24 -5.75 -11.70 -13.63
C GLY A 24 -4.69 -12.54 -14.36
N TYR A 25 -3.49 -12.67 -13.79
CA TYR A 25 -2.44 -13.48 -14.40
C TYR A 25 -2.49 -14.94 -13.94
N SER A 26 -2.13 -15.87 -14.83
CA SER A 26 -1.79 -17.25 -14.45
C SER A 26 -0.34 -17.35 -13.97
N GLU A 27 -0.01 -18.42 -13.25
CA GLU A 27 1.34 -18.69 -12.74
C GLU A 27 2.39 -18.72 -13.86
N ILE A 28 2.05 -19.34 -15.00
CA ILE A 28 2.94 -19.42 -16.16
C ILE A 28 3.19 -18.05 -16.79
N GLN A 29 2.17 -17.17 -16.84
CA GLN A 29 2.32 -15.82 -17.38
C GLN A 29 3.28 -14.98 -16.54
N ILE A 30 3.16 -15.03 -15.20
CA ILE A 30 4.09 -14.30 -14.33
C ILE A 30 5.50 -14.89 -14.38
N ALA A 31 5.63 -16.22 -14.35
CA ALA A 31 6.93 -16.87 -14.47
C ALA A 31 7.67 -16.41 -15.74
N GLN A 32 6.98 -16.34 -16.88
CA GLN A 32 7.52 -15.82 -18.14
C GLN A 32 7.90 -14.34 -18.05
N LEU A 33 7.06 -13.49 -17.47
CA LEU A 33 7.34 -12.06 -17.31
C LEU A 33 8.54 -11.77 -16.38
N LEU A 34 8.78 -12.66 -15.42
CA LEU A 34 9.93 -12.65 -14.52
C LEU A 34 11.18 -13.34 -15.11
N GLY A 35 11.05 -14.06 -16.22
CA GLY A 35 12.14 -14.81 -16.83
C GLY A 35 12.62 -15.99 -15.98
N ILE A 36 11.71 -16.67 -15.28
CA ILE A 36 12.01 -17.82 -14.41
C ILE A 36 11.21 -19.06 -14.80
N PRO A 37 11.66 -20.26 -14.41
CA PRO A 37 10.86 -21.47 -14.55
C PRO A 37 9.54 -21.39 -13.77
N ILE A 38 8.47 -22.01 -14.28
CA ILE A 38 7.16 -22.05 -13.61
C ILE A 38 7.26 -22.67 -12.21
N ASP A 39 8.01 -23.76 -12.06
CA ASP A 39 8.21 -24.43 -10.77
C ASP A 39 8.86 -23.51 -9.73
N ALA A 40 9.74 -22.61 -10.17
CA ALA A 40 10.35 -21.63 -9.27
C ALA A 40 9.32 -20.62 -8.78
N TYR A 41 8.42 -20.17 -9.66
CA TYR A 41 7.35 -19.25 -9.29
C TYR A 41 6.32 -19.89 -8.35
N ILE A 42 5.88 -21.12 -8.63
CA ILE A 42 4.95 -21.86 -7.76
C ILE A 42 5.52 -21.98 -6.35
N ARG A 43 6.80 -22.30 -6.22
CA ARG A 43 7.47 -22.38 -4.91
C ARG A 43 7.52 -21.05 -4.16
N PHE A 44 7.43 -19.91 -4.84
CA PHE A 44 7.29 -18.62 -4.19
C PHE A 44 5.90 -18.46 -3.56
N GLU A 45 4.84 -18.79 -4.30
CA GLU A 45 3.45 -18.74 -3.78
C GLU A 45 3.22 -19.75 -2.66
N GLU A 46 3.90 -20.90 -2.68
CA GLU A 46 3.88 -21.89 -1.61
C GLU A 46 4.76 -21.53 -0.40
N GLY A 47 5.49 -20.41 -0.43
CA GLY A 47 6.41 -20.02 0.66
C GLY A 47 7.63 -20.94 0.82
N LEU A 48 7.89 -21.81 -0.17
CA LEU A 48 9.01 -22.76 -0.19
C LEU A 48 10.31 -22.16 -0.75
N ALA A 49 10.22 -20.98 -1.39
CA ALA A 49 11.36 -20.23 -1.89
C ALA A 49 11.11 -18.71 -1.77
N ASP A 50 12.19 -17.95 -1.67
CA ASP A 50 12.16 -16.49 -1.63
C ASP A 50 12.27 -15.93 -3.06
N PRO A 51 11.34 -15.05 -3.50
CA PRO A 51 11.46 -14.34 -4.79
C PRO A 51 12.77 -13.55 -4.91
N GLY A 52 13.33 -13.09 -3.79
CA GLY A 52 14.52 -12.27 -3.70
C GLY A 52 14.26 -10.80 -4.06
N ILE A 53 15.02 -9.91 -3.43
CA ILE A 53 14.85 -8.45 -3.59
C ILE A 53 14.99 -7.97 -5.04
N TYR A 54 15.85 -8.63 -5.84
CA TYR A 54 16.11 -8.24 -7.23
C TYR A 54 14.93 -8.50 -8.18
N ARG A 55 13.94 -9.31 -7.78
CA ARG A 55 12.71 -9.53 -8.57
C ARG A 55 11.61 -8.51 -8.25
N MET A 56 11.69 -7.84 -7.10
CA MET A 56 10.68 -6.88 -6.65
C MET A 56 10.47 -5.70 -7.60
N PRO A 57 11.50 -5.06 -8.19
CA PRO A 57 11.29 -3.98 -9.17
C PRO A 57 10.50 -4.46 -10.40
N ARG A 58 10.73 -5.71 -10.83
CA ARG A 58 10.04 -6.29 -11.98
C ARG A 58 8.57 -6.58 -11.64
N LEU A 59 8.29 -7.18 -10.48
CA LEU A 59 6.93 -7.38 -9.97
C LEU A 59 6.17 -6.05 -9.88
N SER A 60 6.78 -5.02 -9.30
CA SER A 60 6.19 -3.68 -9.21
C SER A 60 5.88 -3.10 -10.60
N SER A 61 6.79 -3.26 -11.57
CA SER A 61 6.58 -2.80 -12.95
C SER A 61 5.43 -3.50 -13.68
N ILE A 62 5.07 -4.72 -13.25
CA ILE A 62 3.95 -5.51 -13.79
C ILE A 62 2.63 -5.19 -13.07
N GLY A 63 2.68 -4.39 -12.00
CA GLY A 63 1.51 -3.90 -11.28
C GLY A 63 1.23 -4.58 -9.94
N PHE A 64 2.16 -5.43 -9.45
CA PHE A 64 2.05 -6.01 -8.11
C PHE A 64 2.28 -4.93 -7.05
N ASP A 65 1.46 -4.94 -6.00
CA ASP A 65 1.74 -4.19 -4.77
C ASP A 65 2.80 -4.94 -3.95
N VAL A 66 4.06 -4.63 -4.25
CA VAL A 66 5.23 -5.19 -3.56
C VAL A 66 5.22 -4.84 -2.07
N LEU A 67 4.71 -3.67 -1.70
CA LEU A 67 4.65 -3.26 -0.31
C LEU A 67 3.67 -4.17 0.44
N TYR A 68 2.46 -4.36 -0.10
CA TYR A 68 1.49 -5.29 0.46
C TYR A 68 2.04 -6.71 0.62
N ILE A 69 2.75 -7.24 -0.38
CA ILE A 69 3.35 -8.59 -0.28
C ILE A 69 4.27 -8.70 0.95
N ILE A 70 5.07 -7.66 1.20
CA ILE A 70 6.08 -7.64 2.26
C ILE A 70 5.46 -7.31 3.62
N THR A 71 4.53 -6.35 3.68
CA THR A 71 4.05 -5.73 4.93
C THR A 71 2.65 -6.10 5.33
N GLU A 72 1.89 -6.83 4.50
CA GLU A 72 0.47 -7.15 4.70
C GLU A 72 -0.49 -5.96 4.62
N GLU A 73 0.02 -4.74 4.68
CA GLU A 73 -0.78 -3.52 4.59
C GLU A 73 -1.01 -3.14 3.13
N ARG A 74 -2.23 -3.38 2.64
CA ARG A 74 -2.67 -2.85 1.34
C ARG A 74 -2.68 -1.34 1.42
N HIS A 75 -1.75 -0.71 0.72
CA HIS A 75 -1.84 0.71 0.47
C HIS A 75 -2.76 0.90 -0.73
N ILE A 76 -4.05 1.01 -0.47
CA ILE A 76 -5.03 1.49 -1.44
C ILE A 76 -5.30 2.94 -1.04
N PRO A 77 -4.59 3.93 -1.61
CA PRO A 77 -5.02 5.30 -1.46
C PRO A 77 -6.44 5.38 -2.01
N GLY A 78 -7.37 5.96 -1.25
CA GLY A 78 -8.67 6.29 -1.83
C GLY A 78 -8.47 7.15 -3.08
N LEU A 79 -9.44 7.16 -4.02
CA LEU A 79 -9.35 7.99 -5.24
C LEU A 79 -8.98 9.46 -4.93
N GLU A 80 -9.46 9.98 -3.80
CA GLU A 80 -9.13 11.32 -3.31
C GLU A 80 -7.69 11.45 -2.82
N GLU A 81 -7.13 10.44 -2.14
CA GLU A 81 -5.75 10.42 -1.66
C GLU A 81 -4.76 10.28 -2.81
N ASP A 82 -5.06 9.44 -3.79
CA ASP A 82 -4.27 9.31 -5.01
C ASP A 82 -4.25 10.62 -5.81
N LEU A 83 -5.41 11.26 -5.97
CA LEU A 83 -5.52 12.55 -6.64
C LEU A 83 -4.77 13.65 -5.86
N LEU A 84 -4.84 13.63 -4.53
CA LEU A 84 -4.10 14.56 -3.66
C LEU A 84 -2.59 14.38 -3.82
N LEU A 85 -2.10 13.14 -3.80
CA LEU A 85 -0.69 12.83 -4.00
C LEU A 85 -0.20 13.24 -5.39
N GLN A 86 -0.97 12.97 -6.44
CA GLN A 86 -0.64 13.36 -7.81
C GLN A 86 -0.54 14.88 -7.94
N LYS A 87 -1.54 15.62 -7.44
CA LYS A 87 -1.53 17.09 -7.44
C LYS A 87 -0.36 17.63 -6.62
N PHE A 88 -0.13 17.10 -5.42
CA PHE A 88 0.97 17.53 -4.55
C PHE A 88 2.35 17.33 -5.20
N ARG A 89 2.58 16.20 -5.87
CA ARG A 89 3.84 15.91 -6.56
C ARG A 89 4.16 16.92 -7.68
N SER A 90 3.13 17.45 -8.36
CA SER A 90 3.27 18.46 -9.41
C SER A 90 3.49 19.91 -8.92
N LEU A 91 3.36 20.19 -7.61
CA LEU A 91 3.51 21.54 -7.08
C LEU A 91 4.98 21.99 -7.05
N SER A 92 5.18 23.31 -7.19
CA SER A 92 6.45 23.96 -6.87
C SER A 92 6.76 23.85 -5.36
N LEU A 93 8.01 24.10 -4.98
CA LEU A 93 8.42 24.07 -3.56
C LEU A 93 7.54 24.98 -2.69
N LYS A 94 7.22 26.19 -3.17
CA LYS A 94 6.30 27.12 -2.50
C LYS A 94 4.88 26.56 -2.39
N GLY A 95 4.40 25.87 -3.42
CA GLY A 95 3.10 25.18 -3.40
C GLY A 95 3.04 24.06 -2.38
N LYS A 96 4.09 23.22 -2.29
CA LYS A 96 4.19 22.14 -1.29
C LYS A 96 4.19 22.70 0.13
N VAL A 97 4.96 23.76 0.39
CA VAL A 97 4.98 24.46 1.70
C VAL A 97 3.59 25.01 2.05
N SER A 98 2.87 25.57 1.09
CA SER A 98 1.50 26.06 1.32
C SER A 98 0.55 24.94 1.73
N VAL A 99 0.63 23.76 1.11
CA VAL A 99 -0.20 22.59 1.47
C VAL A 99 0.06 22.18 2.93
N PHE A 100 1.33 22.09 3.34
CA PHE A 100 1.66 21.78 4.74
C PHE A 100 1.12 22.82 5.72
N ASN A 101 1.30 24.11 5.42
CA ASN A 101 0.75 25.18 6.26
C ASN A 101 -0.78 25.10 6.39
N THR A 102 -1.47 24.72 5.32
CA THR A 102 -2.93 24.52 5.36
C THR A 102 -3.32 23.31 6.20
N ILE A 103 -2.62 22.18 6.07
CA ILE A 103 -2.85 20.99 6.90
C ILE A 103 -2.64 21.33 8.39
N ASP A 104 -1.52 21.96 8.74
CA ASP A 104 -1.22 22.40 10.11
C ASP A 104 -2.31 23.32 10.67
N ALA A 105 -2.83 24.24 9.84
CA ALA A 105 -3.91 25.14 10.23
C ALA A 105 -5.23 24.37 10.48
N LEU A 106 -5.56 23.41 9.64
CA LEU A 106 -6.74 22.56 9.79
C LEU A 106 -6.64 21.68 11.05
N GLU A 107 -5.47 21.10 11.34
CA GLU A 107 -5.23 20.31 12.55
C GLU A 107 -5.41 21.14 13.83
N ARG A 108 -4.95 22.39 13.82
CA ARG A 108 -5.15 23.35 14.94
C ARG A 108 -6.62 23.75 15.12
N LEU A 109 -7.42 23.71 14.06
CA LEU A 109 -8.87 24.00 14.11
C LEU A 109 -9.71 22.77 14.52
N ALA A 110 -9.22 21.55 14.27
CA ALA A 110 -9.91 20.30 14.62
C ALA A 110 -10.30 20.15 16.12
N PRO A 111 -9.46 20.48 17.12
CA PRO A 111 -9.87 20.43 18.53
C PRO A 111 -10.97 21.47 18.86
N ASN A 112 -10.99 22.61 18.16
CA ASN A 112 -11.98 23.66 18.35
C ASN A 112 -13.34 23.28 17.70
N LEU A 113 -13.34 22.52 16.60
CA LEU A 113 -14.57 21.99 15.99
C LEU A 113 -15.29 21.01 16.92
N LYS A 114 -14.57 20.04 17.52
CA LYS A 114 -15.16 19.07 18.46
C LYS A 114 -15.76 19.75 19.70
N ARG A 115 -15.11 20.82 20.19
CA ARG A 115 -15.57 21.59 21.36
C ARG A 115 -16.82 22.44 21.03
N LYS A 116 -16.86 23.07 19.85
CA LYS A 116 -18.01 23.88 19.37
C LYS A 116 -19.24 23.02 19.05
N ILE A 117 -19.04 21.81 18.50
CA ILE A 117 -20.14 20.86 18.25
C ILE A 117 -20.75 20.36 19.57
N ARG A 118 -19.93 20.15 20.62
CA ARG A 118 -20.42 19.76 21.96
C ARG A 118 -21.17 20.90 22.67
N SER A 119 -20.75 22.16 22.52
CA SER A 119 -21.44 23.31 23.14
C SER A 119 -22.79 23.60 22.48
N VAL A 120 -22.88 23.48 21.15
CA VAL A 120 -24.14 23.67 20.40
C VAL A 120 -25.16 22.57 20.70
N LYS A 121 -24.72 21.33 21.00
CA LYS A 121 -25.62 20.26 21.46
C LYS A 121 -26.17 20.52 22.86
N ARG A 122 -25.38 21.10 23.78
CA ARG A 122 -25.84 21.41 25.14
C ARG A 122 -26.86 22.56 25.17
N SER A 123 -26.69 23.58 24.34
CA SER A 123 -27.58 24.75 24.28
C SER A 123 -28.94 24.51 23.59
N LYS A 124 -29.20 23.30 23.09
CA LYS A 124 -30.49 22.90 22.49
C LYS A 124 -31.32 21.99 23.42
N THR A 125 -30.81 21.70 24.62
CA THR A 125 -31.42 20.83 25.62
C THR A 125 -31.90 21.58 26.86
N ASP A 126 -31.76 22.91 26.88
CA ASP A 126 -32.35 23.83 27.86
C ASP A 126 -33.48 24.62 27.20
#